data_AF-A0A7Y8J4S1-F1
#
_entry.id   AF-A0A7Y8J4S1-F1
#
_cell.length_a   1.000
_cell.length_b   1.000
_cell.length_c   1.000
_cell.angle_alpha   90.00
_cell.angle_beta   90.00
_cell.angle_gamma   90.00
#
_symmetry.space_group_name_H-M   'P 1'
#
loop_
_entity.id
_entity.type
_entity.pdbx_description
1 polymer ?
#
loop_
_entity_poly.entity_id
_entity_poly.type
_entity_poly.pdbx_seq_one_letter_code
_entity_poly.pdbx_strand_id
1 'polypeptide(L)'
;MLALLMLQTAHAQRPAEISFQDRPVLPEGRMGERVQSLLETLNSGSPDRVRRFLSEDCDESFRKVAPVDRHIGVFLSVHRDTGGVDFHGVRSYTPERTGETVVIVKDRNYGSWRAAVLRFTGAPAFLIAGINFNDARTPSDVGEPLLSRVEAEHEIEALVNRLVEKRVLSGAVLVARGEKILLTKAAGEADKRFHVPNNVDTKFNLGSMNKMFTSTAIVRLVEQGKLSYEDRISKYMDESWLPREVTDKITIRHLLTHSSGLGSYFNAEYQQS
;
A
#
# COMPACT_ATOMS: atom_id res chain seq x y z
N MET A 1 -0.72 -9.45 8.78
CA MET A 1 -1.53 -9.30 7.55
C MET A 1 -1.04 -8.05 6.81
N LEU A 2 0.10 -8.14 6.12
CA LEU A 2 0.56 -7.10 5.22
C LEU A 2 -0.17 -7.34 3.89
N ALA A 3 -1.07 -6.44 3.53
CA ALA A 3 -1.66 -6.43 2.20
C ALA A 3 -0.52 -6.25 1.21
N LEU A 4 -0.31 -7.26 0.37
CA LEU A 4 0.62 -7.24 -0.74
C LEU A 4 0.12 -6.15 -1.71
N LEU A 5 0.64 -4.94 -1.56
CA LEU A 5 0.42 -3.85 -2.50
C LEU A 5 1.04 -4.31 -3.83
N MET A 6 0.21 -4.84 -4.71
CA MET A 6 0.56 -5.01 -6.12
C MET A 6 0.81 -3.60 -6.66
N LEU A 7 2.08 -3.16 -6.69
CA LEU A 7 2.50 -2.12 -7.62
C LEU A 7 2.36 -2.69 -9.03
N GLN A 8 1.13 -2.68 -9.55
CA GLN A 8 0.92 -2.65 -10.98
C GLN A 8 1.39 -1.27 -11.46
N THR A 9 2.68 -1.15 -11.78
CA THR A 9 3.13 -0.14 -12.73
C THR A 9 2.66 -0.56 -14.12
N ALA A 10 1.35 -0.49 -14.34
CA ALA A 10 0.74 -0.58 -15.65
C ALA A 10 0.28 0.84 -16.02
N HIS A 11 1.11 1.56 -16.78
CA HIS A 11 0.64 2.72 -17.54
C HIS A 11 1.00 2.52 -19.02
N ALA A 12 0.37 1.52 -19.63
CA ALA A 12 0.11 1.51 -21.06
C ALA A 12 -1.39 1.82 -21.26
N GLN A 13 -1.72 3.11 -21.24
CA GLN A 13 -2.87 3.79 -21.85
C GLN A 13 -2.86 5.22 -21.28
N ARG A 14 -2.96 6.25 -22.13
CA ARG A 14 -3.26 7.62 -21.70
C ARG A 14 -4.80 7.76 -21.72
N PRO A 15 -5.52 7.70 -20.59
CA PRO A 15 -6.83 8.32 -20.51
C PRO A 15 -6.64 9.83 -20.63
N ALA A 16 -7.63 10.57 -21.16
CA ALA A 16 -7.61 12.03 -21.20
C ALA A 16 -7.01 12.62 -19.90
N GLU A 17 -6.12 13.60 -20.00
CA GLU A 17 -5.33 14.10 -18.86
C GLU A 17 -6.25 14.53 -17.71
N ILE A 18 -6.39 13.64 -16.72
CA ILE A 18 -7.13 13.94 -15.49
C ILE A 18 -6.27 14.91 -14.68
N SER A 19 -6.58 16.20 -14.82
CA SER A 19 -6.04 17.25 -13.96
C SER A 19 -6.80 17.27 -12.64
N PHE A 20 -6.14 17.81 -11.60
CA PHE A 20 -6.73 17.94 -10.28
C PHE A 20 -6.26 19.23 -9.63
N GLN A 21 -7.07 19.71 -8.68
CA GLN A 21 -6.75 20.83 -7.82
C GLN A 21 -7.02 20.43 -6.38
N ASP A 22 -6.10 20.80 -5.49
CA ASP A 22 -6.19 20.62 -4.05
C ASP A 22 -6.50 21.95 -3.38
N ARG A 23 -7.47 21.95 -2.46
CA ARG A 23 -7.86 23.14 -1.71
C ARG A 23 -7.76 22.88 -0.21
N PRO A 24 -7.07 23.73 0.57
CA PRO A 24 -6.81 23.51 1.99
C PRO A 24 -8.02 23.87 2.88
N VAL A 25 -9.21 23.40 2.50
CA VAL A 25 -10.47 23.67 3.17
C VAL A 25 -11.25 22.37 3.30
N LEU A 26 -11.79 22.11 4.49
CA LEU A 26 -12.68 20.97 4.71
C LEU A 26 -14.00 21.15 3.95
N PRO A 27 -14.71 20.06 3.62
CA PRO A 27 -16.08 20.16 3.15
C PRO A 27 -16.95 20.95 4.14
N GLU A 28 -17.96 21.65 3.66
CA GLU A 28 -18.84 22.42 4.55
C GLU A 28 -19.82 21.52 5.32
N GLY A 29 -20.30 22.02 6.46
CA GLY A 29 -21.35 21.40 7.27
C GLY A 29 -20.99 20.00 7.77
N ARG A 30 -21.99 19.10 7.78
CA ARG A 30 -21.87 17.74 8.33
C ARG A 30 -20.73 16.93 7.72
N MET A 31 -20.49 17.04 6.41
CA MET A 31 -19.39 16.32 5.77
C MET A 31 -18.03 16.75 6.37
N GLY A 32 -17.83 18.05 6.60
CA GLY A 32 -16.63 18.59 7.25
C GLY A 32 -16.43 18.03 8.66
N GLU A 33 -17.49 18.03 9.46
CA GLU A 33 -17.48 17.46 10.83
C GLU A 33 -17.03 15.99 10.81
N ARG A 34 -17.54 15.18 9.86
CA ARG A 34 -17.16 13.76 9.74
C ARG A 34 -15.73 13.57 9.25
N VAL A 35 -15.26 14.39 8.31
CA VAL A 35 -13.85 14.38 7.88
C VAL A 35 -12.94 14.73 9.05
N GLN A 36 -13.29 15.73 9.85
CA GLN A 36 -12.53 16.09 11.05
C GLN A 36 -12.50 14.94 12.05
N SER A 37 -13.65 14.32 12.35
CA SER A 37 -13.72 13.16 13.25
C SER A 37 -12.87 11.98 12.74
N LEU A 38 -12.83 11.75 11.43
CA LEU A 38 -11.96 10.75 10.81
C LEU A 38 -10.48 11.07 11.05
N LEU A 39 -10.04 12.31 10.81
CA LEU A 39 -8.64 12.73 10.99
C LEU A 39 -8.20 12.58 12.46
N GLU A 40 -9.06 12.98 13.40
CA GLU A 40 -8.82 12.78 14.83
C GLU A 40 -8.70 11.29 15.18
N THR A 41 -9.56 10.46 14.58
CA THR A 41 -9.53 9.01 14.78
C THR A 41 -8.23 8.40 14.28
N LEU A 42 -7.79 8.76 13.07
CA LEU A 42 -6.50 8.34 12.50
C LEU A 42 -5.30 8.79 13.33
N ASN A 43 -5.41 9.92 14.00
CA ASN A 43 -4.36 10.47 14.87
C ASN A 43 -4.37 9.92 16.29
N SER A 44 -5.47 9.31 16.73
CA SER A 44 -5.64 8.91 18.13
C SER A 44 -4.85 7.67 18.56
N GLY A 45 -4.59 6.74 17.63
CA GLY A 45 -4.08 5.41 17.99
C GLY A 45 -4.97 4.64 18.99
N SER A 46 -6.22 5.04 19.18
CA SER A 46 -7.10 4.55 20.25
C SER A 46 -8.21 3.63 19.71
N PRO A 47 -8.28 2.37 20.16
CA PRO A 47 -9.39 1.47 19.82
C PRO A 47 -10.76 2.07 20.17
N ASP A 48 -10.86 2.76 21.31
CA ASP A 48 -12.12 3.34 21.78
C ASP A 48 -12.57 4.53 20.93
N ARG A 49 -11.63 5.39 20.50
CA ARG A 49 -11.93 6.46 19.54
C ARG A 49 -12.44 5.89 18.23
N VAL A 50 -11.83 4.79 17.74
CA VAL A 50 -12.28 4.11 16.52
C VAL A 50 -13.68 3.53 16.71
N ARG A 51 -13.98 2.86 17.85
CA ARG A 51 -15.33 2.35 18.13
C ARG A 51 -16.37 3.47 18.08
N ARG A 52 -16.07 4.61 18.72
CA ARG A 52 -16.95 5.79 18.72
C ARG A 52 -17.16 6.35 17.32
N PHE A 53 -16.09 6.54 16.56
CA PHE A 53 -16.15 7.00 15.17
C PHE A 53 -17.02 6.08 14.30
N LEU A 54 -16.84 4.76 14.42
CA LEU A 54 -17.67 3.80 13.70
C LEU A 54 -19.14 3.94 14.08
N SER A 55 -19.49 4.11 15.35
CA SER A 55 -20.89 4.23 15.78
C SER A 55 -21.55 5.57 15.45
N GLU A 56 -20.80 6.67 15.49
CA GLU A 56 -21.36 8.04 15.43
C GLU A 56 -21.24 8.68 14.05
N ASP A 57 -20.20 8.33 13.29
CA ASP A 57 -19.84 8.99 12.02
C ASP A 57 -20.06 8.09 10.79
N CYS A 58 -20.13 6.77 10.97
CA CYS A 58 -20.20 5.81 9.88
C CYS A 58 -21.60 5.19 9.70
N ASP A 59 -21.96 4.99 8.43
CA ASP A 59 -23.20 4.33 8.05
C ASP A 59 -23.18 2.82 8.39
N GLU A 60 -24.37 2.22 8.51
CA GLU A 60 -24.51 0.78 8.74
C GLU A 60 -23.87 -0.06 7.63
N SER A 61 -23.96 0.36 6.37
CA SER A 61 -23.35 -0.35 5.24
C SER A 61 -21.83 -0.48 5.40
N PHE A 62 -21.15 0.58 5.84
CA PHE A 62 -19.71 0.56 6.10
C PHE A 62 -19.37 -0.34 7.30
N ARG A 63 -20.13 -0.24 8.40
CA ARG A 63 -19.92 -1.04 9.61
C ARG A 63 -20.08 -2.54 9.39
N LYS A 64 -20.88 -2.95 8.39
CA LYS A 64 -21.13 -4.35 8.06
C LYS A 64 -20.10 -4.96 7.11
N VAL A 65 -19.18 -4.17 6.54
CA VAL A 65 -18.12 -4.68 5.66
C VAL A 65 -17.21 -5.67 6.39
N ALA A 66 -16.98 -5.46 7.69
CA ALA A 66 -16.17 -6.34 8.50
C ALA A 66 -16.59 -6.28 9.98
N PRO A 67 -16.22 -7.28 10.81
CA PRO A 67 -16.37 -7.18 12.26
C PRO A 67 -15.64 -5.95 12.82
N VAL A 68 -16.17 -5.37 13.91
CA VAL A 68 -15.62 -4.15 14.53
C VAL A 68 -14.12 -4.26 14.84
N ASP A 69 -13.66 -5.40 15.35
CA ASP A 69 -12.24 -5.58 15.68
C ASP A 69 -11.34 -5.55 14.43
N ARG A 70 -11.86 -5.96 13.26
CA ARG A 70 -11.15 -5.83 11.99
C ARG A 70 -11.09 -4.37 11.54
N HIS A 71 -12.16 -3.60 11.71
CA HIS A 71 -12.11 -2.15 11.47
C HIS A 71 -11.07 -1.48 12.38
N ILE A 72 -11.12 -1.76 13.70
CA ILE A 72 -10.14 -1.25 14.66
C ILE A 72 -8.71 -1.59 14.22
N GLY A 73 -8.46 -2.85 13.86
CA GLY A 73 -7.15 -3.28 13.37
C GLY A 73 -6.66 -2.50 12.15
N VAL A 74 -7.55 -2.17 11.20
CA VAL A 74 -7.23 -1.35 10.03
C VAL A 74 -6.85 0.07 10.45
N PHE A 75 -7.67 0.75 11.25
CA PHE A 75 -7.40 2.12 11.70
C PHE A 75 -6.11 2.22 12.53
N LEU A 76 -5.87 1.26 13.42
CA LEU A 76 -4.62 1.20 14.19
C LEU A 76 -3.41 0.88 13.30
N SER A 77 -3.57 0.10 12.23
CA SER A 77 -2.52 -0.09 11.23
C SER A 77 -2.22 1.23 10.52
N VAL A 78 -3.24 1.93 10.02
CA VAL A 78 -3.03 3.23 9.36
C VAL A 78 -2.34 4.22 10.30
N HIS A 79 -2.74 4.28 11.57
CA HIS A 79 -2.07 5.13 12.56
C HIS A 79 -0.60 4.73 12.76
N ARG A 80 -0.31 3.43 12.94
CA ARG A 80 1.07 2.94 13.13
C ARG A 80 1.94 3.19 11.91
N ASP A 81 1.40 2.96 10.72
CA ASP A 81 2.13 3.07 9.46
C ASP A 81 2.43 4.55 9.14
N THR A 82 1.50 5.45 9.47
CA THR A 82 1.64 6.90 9.21
C THR A 82 2.19 7.72 10.38
N GLY A 83 2.12 7.22 11.61
CA GLY A 83 2.36 8.01 12.83
C GLY A 83 1.28 9.07 13.07
N GLY A 84 0.13 8.91 12.43
CA GLY A 84 -0.87 9.96 12.25
C GLY A 84 -0.66 10.74 10.95
N VAL A 85 -1.62 11.62 10.67
CA VAL A 85 -1.72 12.38 9.43
C VAL A 85 -2.04 13.85 9.70
N ASP A 86 -1.50 14.71 8.86
CA ASP A 86 -1.80 16.14 8.83
C ASP A 86 -2.68 16.44 7.62
N PHE A 87 -3.81 17.12 7.84
CA PHE A 87 -4.69 17.51 6.76
C PHE A 87 -3.99 18.52 5.84
N HIS A 88 -4.09 18.30 4.53
CA HIS A 88 -3.62 19.24 3.52
C HIS A 88 -4.78 19.91 2.80
N GLY A 89 -5.73 19.13 2.29
CA GLY A 89 -6.83 19.68 1.51
C GLY A 89 -7.80 18.65 0.94
N VAL A 90 -8.80 19.12 0.22
CA VAL A 90 -9.72 18.29 -0.56
C VAL A 90 -9.36 18.40 -2.04
N ARG A 91 -9.24 17.25 -2.70
CA ARG A 91 -8.91 17.12 -4.12
C ARG A 91 -10.17 17.08 -4.97
N SER A 92 -10.24 17.99 -5.93
CA SER A 92 -11.19 17.97 -7.05
C SER A 92 -10.49 17.54 -8.34
N TYR A 93 -11.23 16.90 -9.25
CA TYR A 93 -10.74 16.42 -10.55
C TYR A 93 -11.46 17.10 -11.70
N THR A 94 -10.79 17.19 -12.85
CA THR A 94 -11.41 17.58 -14.13
C THR A 94 -11.18 16.47 -15.16
N PRO A 95 -12.25 15.83 -15.69
CA PRO A 95 -13.66 16.03 -15.35
C PRO A 95 -13.98 15.58 -13.91
N GLU A 96 -15.07 16.12 -13.35
CA GLU A 96 -15.48 15.87 -11.98
C GLU A 96 -15.76 14.37 -11.74
N ARG A 97 -15.28 13.86 -10.59
CA ARG A 97 -15.62 12.53 -10.09
C ARG A 97 -16.73 12.67 -9.06
N THR A 98 -17.95 12.31 -9.45
CA THR A 98 -19.11 12.41 -8.57
C THR A 98 -19.16 11.27 -7.55
N GLY A 99 -19.74 11.54 -6.39
CA GLY A 99 -19.99 10.52 -5.36
C GLY A 99 -18.83 10.20 -4.42
N GLU A 100 -17.66 10.80 -4.61
CA GLU A 100 -16.50 10.64 -3.73
C GLU A 100 -15.94 12.00 -3.27
N THR A 101 -15.49 12.07 -2.02
CA THR A 101 -14.70 13.18 -1.49
C THR A 101 -13.29 12.68 -1.22
N VAL A 102 -12.30 13.29 -1.86
CA VAL A 102 -10.90 12.87 -1.73
C VAL A 102 -10.17 13.84 -0.81
N VAL A 103 -9.87 13.37 0.41
CA VAL A 103 -9.14 14.15 1.42
C VAL A 103 -7.66 13.81 1.31
N ILE A 104 -6.85 14.82 1.02
CA ILE A 104 -5.39 14.70 0.94
C ILE A 104 -4.78 15.03 2.30
N VAL A 105 -3.90 14.14 2.74
CA VAL A 105 -3.21 14.25 4.02
C VAL A 105 -1.73 13.91 3.84
N LYS A 106 -0.90 14.46 4.71
CA LYS A 106 0.52 14.12 4.81
C LYS A 106 0.75 13.15 5.95
N ASP A 107 1.43 12.05 5.69
CA ASP A 107 1.81 11.12 6.74
C ASP A 107 2.97 11.68 7.58
N ARG A 108 2.98 11.43 8.89
CA ARG A 108 3.97 11.98 9.82
C ARG A 108 5.27 11.16 9.92
N ASN A 109 5.25 9.89 9.53
CA ASN A 109 6.40 8.99 9.59
C ASN A 109 7.33 9.21 8.39
N TYR A 110 6.81 9.00 7.18
CA TYR A 110 7.54 9.06 5.92
C TYR A 110 7.42 10.42 5.22
N GLY A 111 6.45 11.26 5.59
CA GLY A 111 6.20 12.53 4.91
C GLY A 111 5.54 12.37 3.54
N SER A 112 5.04 11.17 3.22
CA SER A 112 4.37 10.84 1.97
C SER A 112 2.94 11.40 1.93
N TRP A 113 2.47 11.65 0.72
CA TRP A 113 1.10 12.09 0.47
C TRP A 113 0.16 10.89 0.40
N ARG A 114 -0.96 11.00 1.11
CA ARG A 114 -2.00 9.96 1.18
C ARG A 114 -3.35 10.57 0.84
N ALA A 115 -4.24 9.75 0.28
CA ALA A 115 -5.61 10.10 0.00
C ALA A 115 -6.56 9.22 0.81
N ALA A 116 -7.42 9.83 1.62
CA ALA A 116 -8.62 9.21 2.16
C ALA A 116 -9.79 9.50 1.22
N VAL A 117 -10.21 8.48 0.47
CA VAL A 117 -11.34 8.56 -0.46
C VAL A 117 -12.60 8.14 0.29
N LEU A 118 -13.52 9.09 0.44
CA LEU A 118 -14.72 8.96 1.26
C LEU A 118 -15.96 8.93 0.38
N ARG A 119 -16.90 8.05 0.73
CA ARG A 119 -18.28 8.08 0.22
C ARG A 119 -19.22 8.39 1.36
N PHE A 120 -20.14 9.31 1.14
CA PHE A 120 -21.13 9.72 2.13
C PHE A 120 -22.52 9.25 1.72
N THR A 121 -23.38 9.00 2.72
CA THR A 121 -24.83 8.89 2.48
C THR A 121 -25.39 10.25 2.06
N GLY A 122 -26.61 10.26 1.53
CA GLY A 122 -27.32 11.51 1.21
C GLY A 122 -27.66 12.35 2.45
N ALA A 123 -28.19 13.54 2.18
CA ALA A 123 -28.77 14.43 3.18
C ALA A 123 -29.90 13.75 3.98
N PRO A 124 -30.15 14.17 5.24
CA PRO A 124 -29.45 15.24 5.96
C PRO A 124 -28.23 14.75 6.77
N ALA A 125 -28.03 13.43 6.86
CA ALA A 125 -27.11 12.86 7.84
C ALA A 125 -25.63 12.84 7.38
N PHE A 126 -25.37 12.65 6.08
CA PHE A 126 -24.03 12.54 5.50
C PHE A 126 -23.09 11.64 6.31
N LEU A 127 -23.54 10.43 6.64
CA LEU A 127 -22.71 9.43 7.30
C LEU A 127 -21.70 8.84 6.33
N ILE A 128 -20.54 8.41 6.82
CA ILE A 128 -19.51 7.80 5.98
C ILE A 128 -19.93 6.36 5.62
N ALA A 129 -20.20 6.12 4.35
CA ALA A 129 -20.58 4.83 3.77
C ALA A 129 -19.39 4.05 3.16
N GLY A 130 -18.22 4.69 3.05
CA GLY A 130 -17.01 4.03 2.55
C GLY A 130 -15.76 4.87 2.78
N ILE A 131 -14.64 4.19 3.08
CA ILE A 131 -13.33 4.80 3.27
C ILE A 131 -12.29 3.91 2.57
N ASN A 132 -11.46 4.51 1.71
CA ASN A 132 -10.27 3.88 1.16
C ASN A 132 -9.05 4.77 1.41
N PHE A 133 -7.95 4.17 1.88
CA PHE A 133 -6.67 4.86 2.07
C PHE A 133 -5.70 4.47 0.97
N ASN A 134 -5.30 5.43 0.15
CA ASN A 134 -4.39 5.22 -0.97
C ASN A 134 -3.17 6.13 -0.86
N ASP A 135 -2.11 5.81 -1.60
CA ASP A 135 -1.07 6.79 -1.89
C ASP A 135 -1.64 7.89 -2.78
N ALA A 136 -1.18 9.12 -2.59
CA ALA A 136 -1.59 10.27 -3.37
C ALA A 136 -0.42 10.85 -4.16
N ARG A 137 -0.72 11.34 -5.36
CA ARG A 137 0.16 12.29 -6.04
C ARG A 137 0.30 13.54 -5.19
N THR A 138 1.48 14.16 -5.26
CA THR A 138 1.79 15.46 -4.67
C THR A 138 0.68 16.47 -4.91
N PRO A 139 0.27 17.25 -3.90
CA PRO A 139 -0.76 18.26 -4.05
C PRO A 139 -0.44 19.29 -5.13
N SER A 140 -1.46 19.76 -5.84
CA SER A 140 -1.32 20.70 -6.96
C SER A 140 -0.71 22.04 -6.57
N ASP A 141 -0.84 22.42 -5.30
CA ASP A 141 -0.35 23.65 -4.68
C ASP A 141 1.03 23.47 -4.01
N VAL A 142 1.61 22.28 -4.08
CA VAL A 142 2.94 21.98 -3.52
C VAL A 142 3.93 21.79 -4.67
N GLY A 143 4.96 22.64 -4.70
CA GLY A 143 6.11 22.43 -5.58
C GLY A 143 7.08 21.42 -4.99
N GLU A 144 7.42 20.36 -5.73
CA GLU A 144 8.53 19.48 -5.38
C GLU A 144 9.81 19.97 -6.10
N PRO A 145 10.77 20.55 -5.36
CA PRO A 145 12.01 21.01 -5.96
C PRO A 145 12.82 19.81 -6.45
N LEU A 146 13.50 19.99 -7.58
CA LEU A 146 14.54 19.05 -8.00
C LEU A 146 15.71 19.18 -7.02
N LEU A 147 15.96 18.12 -6.26
CA LEU A 147 17.09 18.07 -5.35
C LEU A 147 18.37 17.81 -6.14
N SER A 148 19.42 18.56 -5.81
CA SER A 148 20.78 18.16 -6.17
C SER A 148 21.10 16.81 -5.51
N ARG A 149 22.18 16.19 -5.98
CA ARG A 149 22.64 14.92 -5.43
C ARG A 149 22.91 14.99 -3.92
N VAL A 150 23.59 16.05 -3.47
CA VAL A 150 23.99 16.21 -2.06
C VAL A 150 22.75 16.42 -1.19
N GLU A 151 21.80 17.23 -1.66
CA GLU A 151 20.53 17.43 -0.97
C GLU A 151 19.73 16.12 -0.89
N ALA A 152 19.66 15.34 -1.98
CA ALA A 152 18.97 14.05 -1.96
C ALA A 152 19.63 13.06 -0.98
N GLU A 153 20.97 12.97 -0.96
CA GLU A 153 21.70 12.13 0.01
C GLU A 153 21.39 12.55 1.45
N HIS A 154 21.38 13.86 1.73
CA HIS A 154 21.02 14.40 3.05
C HIS A 154 19.57 14.12 3.45
N GLU A 155 18.61 14.35 2.55
CA GLU A 155 17.18 14.08 2.80
C GLU A 155 16.89 12.60 3.04
N ILE A 156 17.56 11.71 2.28
CA ILE A 156 17.46 10.25 2.48
C ILE A 156 17.98 9.87 3.86
N GLU A 157 19.15 10.37 4.25
CA GLU A 157 19.71 10.10 5.57
C GLU A 157 18.83 10.65 6.69
N ALA A 158 18.34 11.89 6.56
CA ALA A 158 17.44 12.52 7.52
C ALA A 158 16.12 11.75 7.68
N LEU A 159 15.54 11.27 6.58
CA LEU A 159 14.34 10.43 6.61
C LEU A 159 14.62 9.12 7.35
N VAL A 160 15.69 8.41 7.00
CA VAL A 160 16.02 7.14 7.65
C VAL A 160 16.29 7.35 9.13
N ASN A 161 17.03 8.40 9.52
CA ASN A 161 17.27 8.76 10.93
C ASN A 161 15.96 8.98 11.69
N ARG A 162 15.04 9.75 11.12
CA ARG A 162 13.71 9.99 11.70
C ARG A 162 12.93 8.70 11.90
N LEU A 163 12.95 7.79 10.92
CA LEU A 163 12.25 6.50 11.03
C LEU A 163 12.87 5.60 12.10
N VAL A 164 14.19 5.67 12.31
CA VAL A 164 14.88 4.98 13.41
C VAL A 164 14.49 5.57 14.76
N GLU A 165 14.54 6.90 14.91
CA GLU A 165 14.19 7.61 16.14
C GLU A 165 12.74 7.33 16.56
N LYS A 166 11.82 7.33 15.58
CA LYS A 166 10.41 6.98 15.80
C LYS A 166 10.15 5.48 15.99
N ARG A 167 11.19 4.63 15.92
CA ARG A 167 11.10 3.17 15.98
C ARG A 167 10.16 2.55 14.94
N VAL A 168 10.03 3.22 13.80
CA VAL A 168 9.25 2.76 12.64
C VAL A 168 10.10 1.80 11.80
N LEU A 169 11.39 2.12 11.63
CA LEU A 169 12.33 1.25 10.93
C LEU A 169 12.89 0.18 11.89
N SER A 170 12.65 -1.09 11.54
CA SER A 170 13.34 -2.25 12.11
C SER A 170 13.78 -3.15 10.96
N GLY A 171 15.02 -3.01 10.52
CA GLY A 171 15.58 -3.73 9.38
C GLY A 171 16.84 -3.07 8.84
N ALA A 172 17.15 -3.35 7.57
CA ALA A 172 18.26 -2.74 6.84
C ALA A 172 17.78 -1.99 5.59
N VAL A 173 18.45 -0.89 5.27
CA VAL A 173 18.20 -0.01 4.12
C VAL A 173 19.49 0.17 3.34
N LEU A 174 19.43 -0.07 2.04
CA LEU A 174 20.48 0.23 1.07
C LEU A 174 19.90 1.17 0.02
N VAL A 175 20.55 2.31 -0.21
CA VAL A 175 20.23 3.20 -1.32
C VAL A 175 21.47 3.34 -2.19
N ALA A 176 21.33 3.09 -3.49
CA ALA A 176 22.41 3.16 -4.46
C ALA A 176 21.97 3.87 -5.74
N ARG A 177 22.93 4.49 -6.43
CA ARG A 177 22.77 5.06 -7.78
C ARG A 177 23.85 4.46 -8.68
N GLY A 178 23.43 3.57 -9.58
CA GLY A 178 24.36 2.74 -10.34
C GLY A 178 25.18 1.88 -9.37
N GLU A 179 26.50 1.93 -9.52
CA GLU A 179 27.44 1.19 -8.65
C GLU A 179 27.76 1.91 -7.34
N LYS A 180 27.37 3.19 -7.19
CA LYS A 180 27.69 3.96 -5.99
C LYS A 180 26.60 3.80 -4.93
N ILE A 181 27.00 3.26 -3.79
CA ILE A 181 26.19 3.25 -2.56
C ILE A 181 26.11 4.68 -2.02
N LEU A 182 24.89 5.14 -1.77
CA LEU A 182 24.57 6.45 -1.20
C LEU A 182 24.33 6.36 0.31
N LEU A 183 23.65 5.30 0.74
CA LEU A 183 23.36 5.03 2.15
C LEU A 183 23.35 3.52 2.40
N THR A 184 23.92 3.10 3.52
CA THR A 184 23.68 1.77 4.11
C THR A 184 23.41 1.96 5.58
N LYS A 185 22.27 1.44 6.06
CA LYS A 185 21.86 1.59 7.45
C LYS A 185 21.11 0.36 7.93
N ALA A 186 21.39 -0.08 9.15
CA ALA A 186 20.58 -1.07 9.85
C ALA A 186 20.10 -0.48 11.18
N ALA A 187 18.89 -0.82 11.60
CA ALA A 187 18.29 -0.31 12.81
C ALA A 187 17.21 -1.24 13.37
N GLY A 188 16.87 -1.03 14.63
CA GLY A 188 15.89 -1.86 15.34
C GLY A 188 16.39 -3.29 15.57
N GLU A 189 15.45 -4.16 15.92
CA GLU A 189 15.74 -5.54 16.30
C GLU A 189 15.37 -6.51 15.16
N ALA A 190 16.26 -7.45 14.89
CA ALA A 190 16.00 -8.62 14.06
C ALA A 190 15.09 -9.60 14.80
N ASP A 191 15.26 -9.70 16.12
CA ASP A 191 14.44 -10.52 17.00
C ASP A 191 14.06 -9.74 18.25
N LYS A 192 12.76 -9.48 18.43
CA LYS A 192 12.23 -8.73 19.58
C LYS A 192 12.18 -9.52 20.88
N ARG A 193 12.12 -10.85 20.81
CA ARG A 193 12.08 -11.72 22.00
C ARG A 193 13.46 -11.79 22.65
N PHE A 194 14.51 -11.82 21.84
CA PHE A 194 15.89 -11.93 22.29
C PHE A 194 16.66 -10.61 22.22
N HIS A 195 16.01 -9.52 21.81
CA HIS A 195 16.61 -8.20 21.65
C HIS A 195 17.85 -8.21 20.74
N VAL A 196 17.81 -9.01 19.67
CA VAL A 196 18.93 -9.12 18.72
C VAL A 196 18.86 -7.93 17.77
N PRO A 197 19.89 -7.08 17.69
CA PRO A 197 19.89 -5.93 16.79
C PRO A 197 20.01 -6.36 15.33
N ASN A 198 19.38 -5.61 14.43
CA ASN A 198 19.68 -5.73 13.01
C ASN A 198 21.10 -5.23 12.72
N ASN A 199 21.75 -5.89 11.78
CA ASN A 199 22.95 -5.40 11.08
C ASN A 199 22.76 -5.57 9.57
N VAL A 200 23.72 -5.10 8.77
CA VAL A 200 23.64 -5.13 7.30
C VAL A 200 23.67 -6.55 6.72
N ASP A 201 24.13 -7.54 7.48
CA ASP A 201 24.19 -8.95 7.12
C ASP A 201 22.98 -9.76 7.61
N THR A 202 22.02 -9.09 8.26
CA THR A 202 20.82 -9.74 8.78
C THR A 202 19.98 -10.31 7.63
N LYS A 203 19.62 -11.59 7.73
CA LYS A 203 18.83 -12.28 6.72
C LYS A 203 17.35 -12.07 6.99
N PHE A 204 16.62 -11.68 5.95
CA PHE A 204 15.17 -11.46 6.01
C PHE A 204 14.44 -12.47 5.13
N ASN A 205 13.21 -12.84 5.54
CA ASN A 205 12.29 -13.57 4.67
C ASN A 205 11.83 -12.65 3.54
N LEU A 206 12.29 -12.91 2.32
CA LEU A 206 12.09 -12.05 1.15
C LEU A 206 10.63 -12.03 0.63
N GLY A 207 9.79 -12.98 1.07
CA GLY A 207 8.40 -13.07 0.64
C GLY A 207 8.27 -13.07 -0.89
N SER A 208 7.42 -12.18 -1.43
CA SER A 208 7.19 -12.09 -2.87
C SER A 208 8.40 -11.61 -3.69
N MET A 209 9.44 -11.02 -3.07
CA MET A 209 10.67 -10.67 -3.79
C MET A 209 11.38 -11.90 -4.38
N ASN A 210 11.13 -13.09 -3.82
CA ASN A 210 11.66 -14.36 -4.34
C ASN A 210 11.25 -14.64 -5.80
N LYS A 211 10.11 -14.12 -6.26
CA LYS A 211 9.61 -14.35 -7.63
C LYS A 211 10.60 -13.88 -8.69
N MET A 212 11.35 -12.81 -8.44
CA MET A 212 12.35 -12.33 -9.40
C MET A 212 13.44 -13.37 -9.65
N PHE A 213 13.92 -14.06 -8.60
CA PHE A 213 14.90 -15.13 -8.75
C PHE A 213 14.33 -16.33 -9.52
N THR A 214 13.08 -16.73 -9.22
CA THR A 214 12.39 -17.78 -9.97
C THR A 214 12.23 -17.40 -11.44
N SER A 215 11.81 -16.17 -11.74
CA SER A 215 11.71 -15.67 -13.11
C SER A 215 13.06 -15.68 -13.83
N THR A 216 14.13 -15.22 -13.17
CA THR A 216 15.50 -15.28 -13.74
C THR A 216 15.92 -16.72 -14.04
N ALA A 217 15.64 -17.67 -13.14
CA ALA A 217 15.93 -19.08 -13.38
C ALA A 217 15.16 -19.61 -14.61
N ILE A 218 13.89 -19.26 -14.76
CA ILE A 218 13.08 -19.64 -15.92
C ILE A 218 13.65 -19.05 -17.21
N VAL A 219 14.02 -17.75 -17.22
CA VAL A 219 14.66 -17.12 -18.39
C VAL A 219 15.94 -17.86 -18.79
N ARG A 220 16.78 -18.25 -17.81
CA ARG A 220 18.00 -19.03 -18.08
C ARG A 220 17.70 -20.41 -18.67
N LEU A 221 16.62 -21.06 -18.23
CA LEU A 221 16.19 -22.34 -18.80
C LEU A 221 15.68 -22.18 -20.24
N VAL A 222 15.01 -21.06 -20.56
CA VAL A 222 14.62 -20.73 -21.94
C VAL A 222 15.84 -20.51 -22.82
N GLU A 223 16.82 -19.71 -22.36
CA GLU A 223 18.07 -19.46 -23.11
C GLU A 223 18.83 -20.76 -23.38
N GLN A 224 18.75 -21.72 -22.47
CA GLN A 224 19.35 -23.05 -22.61
C GLN A 224 18.52 -24.02 -23.47
N GLY A 225 17.35 -23.60 -23.97
CA GLY A 225 16.44 -24.45 -24.74
C GLY A 225 15.80 -25.59 -23.94
N LYS A 226 15.81 -25.54 -22.61
CA LYS A 226 15.26 -26.58 -21.73
C LYS A 226 13.75 -26.47 -21.55
N LEU A 227 13.19 -25.28 -21.75
CA LEU A 227 11.76 -25.01 -21.78
C LEU A 227 11.48 -23.82 -22.70
N SER A 228 10.23 -23.66 -23.10
CA SER A 228 9.72 -22.49 -23.84
C SER A 228 8.71 -21.72 -23.01
N TYR A 229 8.63 -20.40 -23.19
CA TYR A 229 7.57 -19.60 -22.58
C TYR A 229 6.16 -20.06 -23.01
N GLU A 230 6.05 -20.67 -24.19
CA GLU A 230 4.78 -21.17 -24.73
C GLU A 230 4.49 -22.63 -24.35
N ASP A 231 5.41 -23.30 -23.63
CA ASP A 231 5.12 -24.64 -23.14
C ASP A 231 3.92 -24.59 -22.18
N ARG A 232 3.01 -25.55 -22.35
CA ARG A 232 1.92 -25.78 -21.40
C ARG A 232 2.48 -26.38 -20.13
N ILE A 233 1.94 -25.98 -18.98
CA ILE A 233 2.46 -26.47 -17.69
C ILE A 233 2.18 -27.97 -17.48
N SER A 234 1.22 -28.54 -18.22
CA SER A 234 0.94 -29.98 -18.27
C SER A 234 2.12 -30.82 -18.80
N LYS A 235 3.11 -30.20 -19.46
CA LYS A 235 4.37 -30.86 -19.83
C LYS A 235 5.28 -31.14 -18.62
N TYR A 236 5.09 -30.41 -17.52
CA TYR A 236 5.99 -30.39 -16.37
C TYR A 236 5.32 -30.75 -15.04
N MET A 237 3.99 -30.83 -15.01
CA MET A 237 3.20 -31.11 -13.81
C MET A 237 2.22 -32.26 -14.09
N ASP A 238 2.02 -33.11 -13.09
CA ASP A 238 0.98 -34.14 -13.11
C ASP A 238 -0.36 -33.58 -12.59
N GLU A 239 -1.40 -34.41 -12.68
CA GLU A 239 -2.77 -34.06 -12.30
C GLU A 239 -3.00 -34.03 -10.77
N SER A 240 -1.97 -34.32 -9.94
CA SER A 240 -2.12 -34.26 -8.48
C SER A 240 -2.34 -32.85 -7.96
N TRP A 241 -1.98 -31.84 -8.75
CA TRP A 241 -2.10 -30.44 -8.36
C TRP A 241 -3.29 -29.71 -8.99
N LEU A 242 -3.53 -29.92 -10.30
CA LEU A 242 -4.65 -29.32 -11.04
C LEU A 242 -5.12 -30.27 -12.16
N PRO A 243 -6.43 -30.29 -12.48
CA PRO A 243 -6.94 -31.09 -13.60
C PRO A 243 -6.27 -30.72 -14.93
N ARG A 244 -6.15 -31.71 -15.82
CA ARG A 244 -5.46 -31.54 -17.11
C ARG A 244 -6.10 -30.50 -18.01
N GLU A 245 -7.42 -30.37 -17.93
CA GLU A 245 -8.22 -29.38 -18.66
C GLU A 245 -7.87 -27.93 -18.27
N VAL A 246 -7.26 -27.73 -17.10
CA VAL A 246 -6.75 -26.45 -16.62
C VAL A 246 -5.28 -26.29 -17.00
N THR A 247 -4.44 -27.29 -16.72
CA THR A 247 -2.99 -27.21 -16.97
C THR A 247 -2.65 -27.12 -18.46
N ASP A 248 -3.46 -27.70 -19.35
CA ASP A 248 -3.32 -27.55 -20.81
C ASP A 248 -3.64 -26.13 -21.31
N LYS A 249 -4.32 -25.29 -20.51
CA LYS A 249 -4.65 -23.89 -20.87
C LYS A 249 -3.62 -22.89 -20.39
N ILE A 250 -2.74 -23.27 -19.47
CA ILE A 250 -1.78 -22.37 -18.83
C ILE A 250 -0.40 -22.60 -19.45
N THR A 251 0.22 -21.53 -19.93
CA THR A 251 1.60 -21.53 -20.40
C THR A 251 2.55 -21.05 -19.31
N ILE A 252 3.84 -21.31 -19.46
CA ILE A 252 4.87 -20.72 -18.59
C ILE A 252 4.80 -19.19 -18.61
N ARG A 253 4.55 -18.58 -19.77
CA ARG A 253 4.31 -17.13 -19.91
C ARG A 253 3.21 -16.66 -18.97
N HIS A 254 2.06 -17.34 -18.96
CA HIS A 254 0.94 -16.95 -18.09
C HIS A 254 1.31 -16.93 -16.61
N LEU A 255 2.17 -17.85 -16.15
CA LEU A 255 2.65 -17.86 -14.77
C LEU A 255 3.58 -16.66 -14.49
N LEU A 256 4.54 -16.39 -15.38
CA LEU A 256 5.49 -15.28 -15.24
C LEU A 256 4.81 -13.90 -15.25
N THR A 257 3.71 -13.76 -15.98
CA THR A 257 2.96 -12.51 -16.13
C THR A 257 1.73 -12.42 -15.24
N HIS A 258 1.53 -13.37 -14.33
CA HIS A 258 0.35 -13.42 -13.45
C HIS A 258 -0.98 -13.35 -14.20
N SER A 259 -1.06 -13.98 -15.38
CA SER A 259 -2.23 -13.97 -16.26
C SER A 259 -2.80 -15.38 -16.52
N SER A 260 -2.47 -16.35 -15.67
CA SER A 260 -2.95 -17.73 -15.78
C SER A 260 -4.41 -17.91 -15.39
N GLY A 261 -5.02 -16.93 -14.74
CA GLY A 261 -6.36 -17.05 -14.15
C GLY A 261 -6.41 -17.89 -12.88
N LEU A 262 -5.25 -18.34 -12.37
CA LEU A 262 -5.19 -18.97 -11.06
C LEU A 262 -5.53 -17.93 -9.99
N GLY A 263 -6.47 -18.28 -9.11
CA GLY A 263 -6.94 -17.40 -8.04
C GLY A 263 -5.88 -17.10 -6.98
N SER A 264 -6.23 -16.25 -6.03
CA SER A 264 -5.39 -15.99 -4.86
C SER A 264 -5.26 -17.24 -4.00
N TYR A 265 -4.05 -17.53 -3.51
CA TYR A 265 -3.83 -18.55 -2.49
C TYR A 265 -4.31 -18.12 -1.09
N PHE A 266 -4.59 -16.83 -0.88
CA PHE A 266 -5.29 -16.33 0.31
C PHE A 266 -6.81 -16.52 0.15
N ASN A 267 -7.24 -17.77 0.07
CA ASN A 267 -8.64 -18.15 -0.05
C ASN A 267 -9.31 -18.28 1.34
N ALA A 268 -10.60 -18.64 1.36
CA ALA A 268 -11.35 -18.80 2.60
C ALA A 268 -10.79 -19.92 3.50
N GLU A 269 -10.24 -20.97 2.89
CA GLU A 269 -9.63 -22.11 3.59
C GLU A 269 -8.33 -21.70 4.30
N TYR A 270 -7.44 -20.98 3.62
CA TYR A 270 -6.23 -20.39 4.21
C TYR A 270 -6.56 -19.48 5.41
N GLN A 271 -7.68 -18.75 5.37
CA GLN A 271 -8.06 -17.87 6.49
C GLN A 271 -8.58 -18.63 7.71
N GLN A 272 -8.92 -19.91 7.56
CA GLN A 272 -9.42 -20.78 8.64
C GLN A 272 -8.33 -21.65 9.28
N SER A 273 -7.15 -21.77 8.65
CA SER A 273 -5.96 -22.47 9.17
C SER A 273 -5.11 -21.59 10.07
#